data_AF-A0A4U9HG77-F1
#
_entry.id   AF-A0A4U9HG77-F1
#
_cell.length_a   1.000
_cell.length_b   1.000
_cell.length_c   1.000
_cell.angle_alpha   90.00
_cell.angle_beta   90.00
_cell.angle_gamma   90.00
#
_symmetry.space_group_name_H-M   'P 1'
#
loop_
_entity.id
_entity.type
_entity.pdbx_description
1 polymer ?
#
loop_
_entity_poly.entity_id
_entity_poly.type
_entity_poly.pdbx_seq_one_letter_code
_entity_poly.pdbx_strand_id
1 'polypeptide(L)' 'MAMKHILASPEGNRYGLVDEMLRARGLSRQVALTLPGMFAIPALLPGTDYVSTLLRRAATGRPVATRC' A
#
# COMPACT_ATOMS: atom_id res chain seq x y z
N MET A 1 15.82 -7.47 8.25
CA MET A 1 15.86 -6.95 6.87
C MET A 1 14.79 -5.87 6.73
N ALA A 2 15.04 -4.82 5.94
CA ALA A 2 14.01 -3.82 5.64
C ALA A 2 13.01 -4.41 4.63
N MET A 3 11.73 -4.50 4.99
CA MET A 3 10.68 -4.96 4.07
C MET A 3 10.52 -3.97 2.93
N LYS A 4 10.26 -4.47 1.72
CA LYS A 4 9.98 -3.63 0.55
C LYS A 4 8.51 -3.22 0.58
N HIS A 5 8.23 -1.95 0.31
CA HIS A 5 6.87 -1.42 0.41
C HIS A 5 6.20 -1.31 -0.96
N ILE A 6 4.92 -1.66 -1.00
CA ILE A 6 4.02 -1.31 -2.10
C ILE A 6 3.25 -0.05 -1.70
N LEU A 7 3.26 0.97 -2.56
CA LEU A 7 2.52 2.21 -2.39
C LEU A 7 1.31 2.23 -3.34
N ALA A 8 0.13 2.58 -2.82
CA ALA A 8 -1.00 2.99 -3.64
C ALA A 8 -0.87 4.50 -3.91
N SER A 9 -0.70 4.89 -5.17
CA SER A 9 -0.77 6.28 -5.61
C SER A 9 -1.50 6.34 -6.95
N PRO A 10 -2.75 6.85 -6.98
CA PRO A 10 -3.50 7.07 -8.21
C PRO A 10 -2.73 7.94 -9.22
N GLU A 11 -1.95 8.89 -8.73
CA GLU A 11 -1.16 9.85 -9.50
C GLU A 11 0.22 9.31 -9.91
N GLY A 12 0.57 8.08 -9.49
CA GLY A 12 1.86 7.45 -9.78
C GLY A 12 3.04 8.03 -8.99
N ASN A 13 2.77 8.81 -7.93
CA ASN A 13 3.82 9.37 -7.10
C ASN A 13 4.52 8.27 -6.28
N ARG A 14 5.83 8.43 -6.06
CA ARG A 14 6.65 7.47 -5.29
C ARG A 14 6.75 7.82 -3.80
N TYR A 15 5.97 8.80 -3.39
CA TYR A 15 5.94 9.36 -2.04
C TYR A 15 4.49 9.65 -1.67
N GLY A 16 4.10 9.34 -0.44
CA GLY A 16 2.76 9.59 0.04
C GLY A 16 2.70 9.94 1.52
N LEU A 17 1.48 10.04 2.03
CA LEU A 17 1.20 10.44 3.42
C LEU A 17 1.93 9.57 4.46
N VAL A 18 2.07 8.27 4.20
CA VAL A 18 2.82 7.37 5.10
C VAL A 18 4.30 7.73 5.14
N ASP A 19 4.90 8.16 4.03
CA ASP A 19 6.30 8.59 3.99
C ASP A 19 6.50 9.88 4.79
N GLU A 20 5.55 10.82 4.74
CA GLU A 20 5.59 12.04 5.58
C GLU A 20 5.55 11.70 7.07
N MET A 21 4.66 10.79 7.45
CA MET A 21 4.51 10.35 8.84
C MET A 21 5.73 9.57 9.34
N LEU A 22 6.35 8.75 8.48
CA LEU A 22 7.60 8.07 8.80
C LEU A 22 8.74 9.08 8.95
N ARG A 23 8.87 10.03 8.02
CA ARG A 23 9.91 11.06 8.05
C ARG A 23 9.82 11.93 9.30
N ALA A 24 8.61 12.30 9.72
CA ALA A 24 8.38 13.04 10.96
C ALA A 24 8.87 12.29 12.22
N ARG A 25 9.06 10.97 12.14
CA ARG A 25 9.57 10.11 13.21
C ARG A 25 11.04 9.71 13.02
N GLY A 26 11.73 10.29 12.04
CA GLY A 26 13.10 9.90 11.69
C GLY A 26 13.19 8.51 11.03
N LEU A 27 12.08 7.98 10.53
CA LEU A 27 12.00 6.70 9.85
C LEU A 27 11.93 6.90 8.34
N SER A 28 12.42 5.91 7.60
CA SER A 28 12.31 5.83 6.15
C SER A 28 11.90 4.41 5.73
N ARG A 29 11.38 4.28 4.51
CA ARG A 29 11.01 3.00 3.91
C ARG A 29 11.49 2.93 2.47
N GLN A 30 11.64 1.71 1.95
CA GLN A 30 11.94 1.48 0.54
C GLN A 30 10.66 1.15 -0.21
N VAL A 31 10.14 2.09 -1.01
CA VAL A 31 9.03 1.82 -1.94
C VAL A 31 9.57 1.12 -3.18
N ALA A 32 9.23 -0.15 -3.36
CA ALA A 32 9.71 -0.98 -4.48
C ALA A 32 8.70 -1.05 -5.63
N LEU A 33 7.40 -0.87 -5.34
CA LEU A 33 6.32 -0.89 -6.32
C LEU A 33 5.30 0.20 -6.00
N THR A 34 4.80 0.87 -7.04
CA THR A 34 3.71 1.83 -6.93
C THR A 34 2.59 1.40 -7.86
N LEU A 35 1.36 1.34 -7.35
CA LEU A 35 0.18 0.96 -8.12
C LEU A 35 -0.86 2.09 -8.09
N PRO A 36 -1.61 2.29 -9.19
CA PRO A 36 -2.69 3.27 -9.20
C PRO A 36 -3.87 2.85 -8.31
N GLY A 37 -4.12 1.53 -8.17
CA GLY A 37 -5.27 0.99 -7.45
C GLY A 37 -4.90 0.28 -6.14
N MET A 38 -5.48 0.73 -5.01
CA MET A 38 -5.24 0.13 -3.69
C MET A 38 -5.81 -1.30 -3.56
N PHE A 39 -6.92 -1.60 -4.24
CA PHE A 39 -7.63 -2.89 -4.12
C PHE A 39 -6.91 -4.06 -4.79
N ALA A 40 -5.95 -3.80 -5.69
CA ALA A 40 -5.14 -4.85 -6.32
C ALA A 40 -4.00 -5.33 -5.40
N ILE A 41 -3.59 -4.51 -4.43
CA ILE A 41 -2.42 -4.78 -3.58
C ILE A 41 -2.55 -6.08 -2.77
N PRO A 42 -3.68 -6.39 -2.11
CA PRO A 42 -3.80 -7.63 -1.32
C PRO A 42 -3.54 -8.91 -2.11
N ALA A 43 -3.85 -8.91 -3.42
CA ALA A 43 -3.62 -10.07 -4.28
C ALA A 43 -2.12 -10.27 -4.63
N LEU A 44 -1.28 -9.25 -4.45
CA LEU A 44 0.15 -9.28 -4.78
C LEU A 44 1.06 -9.61 -3.59
N LEU A 45 0.52 -9.54 -2.36
CA LEU A 45 1.30 -9.80 -1.14
C LEU A 45 1.65 -11.29 -0.90
N PRO A 46 0.75 -12.27 -1.17
CA PRO A 46 1.03 -13.67 -0.86
C PRO A 46 2.31 -14.19 -1.54
N GLY A 47 3.18 -14.84 -0.76
CA GLY A 47 4.44 -15.42 -1.25
C GLY A 47 5.53 -14.39 -1.56
N THR A 48 5.41 -13.15 -1.09
CA THR A 48 6.41 -12.09 -1.29
C THR A 48 6.87 -11.48 0.03
N ASP A 49 8.05 -10.85 0.02
CA ASP A 49 8.55 -10.04 1.15
C ASP A 49 8.06 -8.57 1.08
N TYR A 50 6.94 -8.35 0.41
CA TYR A 50 6.32 -7.03 0.32
C TYR A 50 5.40 -6.76 1.50
N VAL A 51 5.35 -5.48 1.90
CA VAL A 51 4.38 -4.96 2.87
C VAL A 51 3.70 -3.72 2.29
N SER A 52 2.48 -3.44 2.69
CA SER A 52 1.78 -2.23 2.27
C SER A 52 0.93 -1.65 3.40
N THR A 53 0.67 -0.35 3.32
CA THR A 53 -0.26 0.34 4.21
C THR A 53 -1.53 0.62 3.42
N LEU A 54 -2.62 -0.03 3.82
CA LEU A 54 -3.90 0.02 3.11
C LEU A 54 -5.01 0.49 4.05
N LEU A 55 -6.07 1.04 3.47
CA LEU A 55 -7.33 1.20 4.20
C LEU A 55 -7.84 -0.17 4.62
N ARG A 56 -8.37 -0.27 5.85
CA ARG A 56 -8.84 -1.54 6.43
C ARG A 56 -9.80 -2.30 5.50
N ARG A 57 -10.69 -1.59 4.81
CA ARG A 57 -11.65 -2.21 3.86
C ARG A 57 -10.96 -2.89 2.69
N ALA A 58 -9.97 -2.23 2.08
CA ALA A 58 -9.18 -2.80 0.99
C ALA A 58 -8.40 -4.03 1.46
N ALA A 59 -7.80 -3.97 2.66
CA ALA A 59 -7.08 -5.10 3.24
C ALA A 59 -7.96 -6.32 3.53
N THR A 60 -9.19 -6.10 4.01
CA THR A 60 -10.13 -7.20 4.34
C THR A 60 -10.94 -7.72 3.15
N GLY A 61 -10.85 -7.09 1.99
CA GLY A 61 -11.53 -7.53 0.77
C GLY A 61 -13.05 -7.67 0.87
N ARG A 62 -13.71 -7.00 1.83
CA ARG A 62 -15.18 -7.15 1.95
C ARG A 62 -15.81 -6.57 0.69
N PRO A 63 -16.53 -7.37 -0.11
CA PRO A 63 -17.18 -6.86 -1.31
C PRO A 63 -18.07 -5.70 -0.90
N VAL A 64 -17.98 -4.58 -1.63
CA VAL A 64 -19.11 -3.65 -1.65
C VAL A 64 -20.26 -4.47 -2.20
N ALA A 65 -21.35 -4.59 -1.45
CA ALA A 65 -22.55 -5.23 -1.98
C ALA A 65 -23.02 -4.33 -3.13
N THR A 66 -22.63 -4.68 -4.36
CA THR A 66 -23.19 -4.07 -5.56
C THR A 66 -24.65 -4.45 -5.55
N ARG A 67 -25.51 -3.53 -5.11
CA ARG A 67 -26.95 -3.66 -5.34
C ARG A 67 -27.15 -3.46 -6.85
N CYS A 68 -27.46 -4.55 -7.54
CA CYS A 68 -28.22 -4.50 -8.79
C CYS A 68 -29.70 -4.48 -8.43
#